data_AF-A0A970E670-F1
#
_entry.id   AF-A0A970E670-F1
#
_cell.length_a   1.000
_cell.length_b   1.000
_cell.length_c   1.000
_cell.angle_alpha   90.00
_cell.angle_beta   90.00
_cell.angle_gamma   90.00
#
_symmetry.space_group_name_H-M   'P 1'
#
loop_
_entity.id
_entity.type
_entity.pdbx_description
1 polymer ?
#
loop_
_entity_poly.entity_id
_entity_poly.type
_entity_poly.pdbx_seq_one_letter_code
_entity_poly.pdbx_strand_id
1 'polypeptide(L)' 'MKEISIDTPKGKIRAAKFLDPNYPSIDVFIDNELAAVIEFHSGKDDIVIHTFMKYKEEPVSSRIFDDPESYDYDE' A
#
# COMPACT_ATOMS: atom_id res chain seq x y z
N MET A 1 3.06 6.22 17.02
CA MET A 1 2.72 5.48 15.79
C MET A 1 2.70 4.00 16.16
N LYS A 2 1.63 3.24 15.83
CA LYS A 2 1.57 1.80 16.16
C LYS A 2 2.21 1.08 14.97
N GLU A 3 3.40 0.53 15.17
CA GLU A 3 4.17 -0.18 14.15
C GLU A 3 3.98 -1.70 14.35
N ILE A 4 3.86 -2.44 13.26
CA ILE A 4 3.99 -3.90 13.25
C ILE A 4 5.32 -4.23 12.59
N SER A 5 6.13 -5.09 13.21
CA SER A 5 7.41 -5.51 12.66
C SER A 5 7.61 -7.02 12.75
N ILE A 6 8.17 -7.60 11.70
CA ILE A 6 8.44 -9.04 11.57
C ILE A 6 9.87 -9.23 11.08
N ASP A 7 10.67 -10.00 11.80
CA ASP A 7 12.01 -10.40 11.36
C ASP A 7 11.89 -11.61 10.42
N THR A 8 12.56 -11.56 9.27
CA THR A 8 12.61 -12.65 8.29
C THR A 8 14.06 -13.02 7.96
N PRO A 9 14.32 -14.21 7.39
CA PRO A 9 15.66 -14.56 6.93
C PRO A 9 16.24 -13.61 5.86
N LYS A 10 15.40 -12.81 5.20
CA LYS A 10 15.79 -11.88 4.14
C LYS A 10 15.80 -10.41 4.57
N GLY A 11 15.58 -10.14 5.85
CA GLY A 11 15.51 -8.77 6.37
C GLY A 11 14.30 -8.53 7.27
N LYS A 12 14.20 -7.32 7.80
CA LYS A 12 13.10 -6.90 8.69
C LYS A 12 12.00 -6.23 7.89
N ILE A 13 10.78 -6.74 7.99
CA ILE A 13 9.58 -6.11 7.43
C ILE A 13 8.94 -5.24 8.51
N ARG A 14 8.61 -4.00 8.18
CA ARG A 14 7.90 -3.06 9.07
C ARG A 14 6.70 -2.48 8.34
N ALA A 15 5.61 -2.28 9.06
CA ALA A 15 4.42 -1.58 8.56
C ALA A 15 4.07 -0.44 9.51
N ALA A 16 3.92 0.77 8.95
CA ALA A 16 3.53 1.97 9.68
C ALA A 16 2.31 2.59 9.03
N LYS A 17 1.31 2.94 9.85
CA LYS A 17 0.15 3.69 9.35
C LYS A 17 0.58 5.12 9.01
N PHE A 18 0.14 5.59 7.86
CA PHE A 18 0.14 7.00 7.49
C PHE A 18 -1.28 7.55 7.67
N LEU A 19 -1.39 8.77 8.18
CA LEU A 19 -2.66 9.36 8.62
C LEU A 19 -3.02 10.59 7.77
N ASP A 20 -2.96 10.46 6.44
CA ASP A 20 -3.63 11.43 5.58
C ASP A 20 -5.15 11.18 5.65
N PRO A 21 -5.98 12.17 6.03
CA PRO A 21 -7.43 12.00 6.13
C PRO A 21 -8.10 11.65 4.80
N ASN A 22 -7.52 12.08 3.68
CA ASN A 22 -8.07 11.84 2.34
C ASN A 22 -7.55 10.53 1.74
N TYR A 23 -6.34 10.13 2.14
CA TYR A 23 -5.61 8.97 1.61
C TYR A 23 -5.04 8.11 2.74
N PRO A 24 -5.90 7.44 3.54
CA PRO A 24 -5.42 6.55 4.59
C PRO A 24 -4.59 5.43 3.97
N SER A 25 -3.37 5.23 4.50
CA SER A 25 -2.43 4.28 3.91
C SER A 25 -1.54 3.59 4.94
N ILE A 26 -0.90 2.51 4.50
CA ILE A 26 0.08 1.74 5.25
C ILE A 26 1.38 1.72 4.44
N ASP A 27 2.44 2.26 5.02
CA ASP A 27 3.79 2.20 4.48
C ASP A 27 4.43 0.88 4.90
N VAL A 28 4.92 0.12 3.92
CA VAL A 28 5.63 -1.15 4.11
C VAL A 28 7.11 -0.93 3.82
N PHE A 29 7.94 -1.22 4.81
CA PHE A 29 9.39 -1.12 4.73
C PHE A 29 10.04 -2.50 4.77
N ILE A 30 11.12 -2.68 4.02
CA ILE A 30 12.01 -3.83 4.08
C ILE A 30 13.42 -3.30 4.36
N ASP A 31 14.04 -3.73 5.46
CA ASP A 31 15.37 -3.26 5.89
C ASP A 31 15.50 -1.73 5.97
N ASN A 32 14.44 -1.07 6.44
CA ASN A 32 14.27 0.39 6.54
C ASN A 32 14.12 1.14 5.19
N GLU A 33 14.04 0.44 4.07
CA GLU A 33 13.74 1.04 2.77
C GLU A 33 12.22 0.95 2.51
N LEU A 34 11.61 2.03 2.04
CA LEU A 34 10.20 2.02 1.62
C LEU A 34 10.06 1.08 0.41
N ALA A 35 9.27 0.03 0.56
CA ALA A 35 9.08 -1.00 -0.47
C ALA A 35 7.70 -0.88 -1.12
N ALA A 36 6.67 -0.55 -0.35
CA ALA A 36 5.33 -0.33 -0.86
C ALA A 36 4.53 0.64 0.01
N VAL A 37 3.54 1.30 -0.58
CA VAL A 37 2.46 2.02 0.10
C VAL A 37 1.15 1.38 -0.32
N ILE A 38 0.35 0.95 0.66
CA ILE A 38 -1.00 0.43 0.45
C ILE A 38 -1.96 1.54 0.84
N GLU A 39 -2.60 2.16 -0.14
CA GLU A 39 -3.50 3.29 0.00
C GLU A 39 -4.95 2.85 -0.20
N PHE A 40 -5.87 3.37 0.61
CA PHE A 40 -7.30 3.24 0.39
C PHE A 40 -7.86 4.55 -0.18
N HIS A 41 -8.35 4.51 -1.41
CA HIS A 41 -8.94 5.66 -2.07
C HIS A 41 -10.43 5.77 -1.72
N SER A 42 -10.72 6.50 -0.65
CA SER A 42 -12.09 6.65 -0.11
C SER A 42 -13.14 7.12 -1.13
N GLY A 43 -12.75 7.88 -2.15
CA GLY A 43 -13.67 8.36 -3.19
C GLY A 43 -14.05 7.34 -4.25
N LYS A 44 -13.35 6.20 -4.33
CA LYS A 44 -13.60 5.11 -5.29
C LYS A 44 -13.88 3.77 -4.62
N ASP A 45 -13.69 3.70 -3.31
CA ASP A 45 -13.79 2.46 -2.53
C ASP A 45 -12.84 1.36 -3.05
N ASP A 46 -11.63 1.75 -3.48
CA ASP A 46 -10.61 0.84 -4.00
C ASP A 46 -9.32 0.89 -3.18
N ILE A 47 -8.49 -0.15 -3.34
CA ILE A 47 -7.15 -0.22 -2.74
C ILE A 47 -6.11 -0.08 -3.84
N VAL A 48 -5.16 0.83 -3.65
CA VAL A 48 -4.02 1.02 -4.54
C VAL A 48 -2.74 0.58 -3.83
N ILE A 49 -1.95 -0.26 -4.49
CA ILE A 49 -0.62 -0.65 -4.02
C ILE A 49 0.43 0.01 -4.90
N HIS A 50 1.13 0.98 -4.34
CA HIS A 50 2.30 1.62 -4.94
C HIS A 50 3.55 0.85 -4.51
N THR A 51 4.39 0.47 -5.46
CA THR A 51 5.65 -0.25 -5.19
C THR A 51 6.85 0.62 -5.52
N PHE A 52 7.88 0.54 -4.70
CA PHE A 52 9.07 1.36 -4.79
C PHE A 52 10.30 0.47 -5.01
N MET A 53 11.27 1.00 -5.74
CA MET A 53 12.63 0.44 -5.76
C MET A 53 13.52 1.28 -4.86
N LYS A 54 14.57 0.64 -4.34
CA LYS A 54 15.57 1.30 -3.52
C LYS A 54 16.05 2.60 -4.17
N TYR A 55 16.11 3.68 -3.39
CA TYR A 55 16.52 5.02 -3.81
C TYR A 55 15.61 5.74 -4.81
N LYS A 56 14.40 5.24 -5.07
CA LYS A 56 13.40 5.97 -5.87
C LYS A 56 12.48 6.76 -4.96
N GLU A 57 12.33 8.05 -5.28
CA GLU A 57 11.38 8.94 -4.59
C GLU A 57 9.94 8.73 -5.09
N GLU A 58 9.78 8.19 -6.29
CA GLU A 58 8.49 7.89 -6.92
C GLU A 58 8.25 6.38 -7.04
N PRO A 59 6.97 5.94 -7.01
CA PRO A 59 6.63 4.54 -7.21
C PRO A 59 6.99 4.08 -8.62
N VAL A 60 7.56 2.89 -8.72
CA VAL A 60 7.92 2.27 -10.02
C VAL A 60 6.74 1.54 -10.66
N SER A 61 5.71 1.21 -9.87
CA SER A 61 4.50 0.55 -10.35
C SER A 61 3.38 0.76 -9.34
N SER A 62 2.15 0.88 -9.85
CA SER A 62 0.92 0.97 -9.05
C SER A 62 -0.08 -0.06 -9.56
N ARG A 63 -0.74 -0.77 -8.65
CA ARG A 63 -1.84 -1.68 -8.96
C ARG A 63 -3.08 -1.32 -8.18
N ILE A 64 -4.20 -1.20 -8.89
CA ILE A 64 -5.52 -0.96 -8.32
C ILE A 64 -6.18 -2.33 -8.12
N PHE A 65 -6.74 -2.53 -6.93
CA PHE A 65 -7.62 -3.63 -6.59
C PHE A 65 -9.01 -3.03 -6.43
N ASP A 66 -9.72 -2.95 -7.55
CA ASP A 66 -11.14 -2.69 -7.65
C ASP A 66 -11.87 -4.03 -7.77
N ASP A 67 -13.00 -4.19 -7.09
CA ASP A 67 -13.84 -5.38 -7.23
C ASP A 67 -14.53 -5.34 -8.61
N PRO A 68 -14.22 -6.28 -9.53
CA PRO A 68 -14.92 -6.34 -10.81
C PRO A 68 -16.38 -6.79 -10.68
N GLU A 69 -16.86 -7.27 -9.54
CA GLU A 69 -18.25 -7.75 -9.39
C GLU A 69 -19.30 -6.64 -9.20
N SER A 70 -18.93 -5.35 -9.30
CA SER A 70 -19.90 -4.25 -9.37
C SER A 70 -20.47 -4.00 -10.77
N TYR A 71 -20.10 -4.79 -11.77
CA TYR A 71 -20.87 -4.84 -13.02
C TYR A 71 -22.20 -5.55 -12.75
N ASP A 72 -23.22 -4.78 -12.40
CA ASP A 72 -24.62 -5.17 -12.56
C ASP A 72 -24.77 -5.67 -14.01
N TYR A 73 -24.80 -6.99 -14.19
CA TYR A 73 -25.44 -7.56 -15.35
C TYR A 73 -26.94 -7.32 -15.12
N ASP A 74 -27.43 -6.17 -15.60
CA ASP A 74 -28.84 -5.98 -15.90
C ASP A 74 -29.24 -7.13 -16.86
N GLU A 75 -29.89 -8.17 -16.32
CA GLU A 75 -30.69 -9.12 -17.10
C GLU A 75 -31.96 -8.46 -17.64
#